data_AF-A0A5N4AKF9-F1
#
_entry.id   AF-A0A5N4AKF9-F1
#
_cell.length_a   1.000
_cell.length_b   1.000
_cell.length_c   1.000
_cell.angle_alpha   90.00
_cell.angle_beta   90.00
_cell.angle_gamma   90.00
#
_symmetry.space_group_name_H-M   'P 1'
#
loop_
_entity.id
_entity.type
_entity.pdbx_description
1 polymer ?
#
loop_
_entity_poly.entity_id
_entity_poly.type
_entity_poly.pdbx_seq_one_letter_code
_entity_poly.pdbx_strand_id
1 'polypeptide(L)' 'CISPGYIDTEIMDIVRETNQNPAIQKYLDSFKMINPPLLPEDMADSILYMLAAPPNVNVYDIIIRPVGEVL' A
#
# COMPACT_ATOMS: atom_id res chain seq x y z
N CYS A 1 -10.20 8.58 6.80
CA CYS A 1 -9.64 7.23 6.60
C CYS A 1 -8.63 7.29 5.46
N ILE A 2 -7.61 6.44 5.48
CA ILE A 2 -6.69 6.26 4.34
C ILE A 2 -6.72 4.77 4.01
N SER A 3 -7.00 4.48 2.75
CA SER A 3 -7.27 3.13 2.24
C SER A 3 -6.24 2.80 1.15
N PRO A 4 -5.01 2.41 1.53
CA PRO A 4 -3.95 2.15 0.57
C PRO A 4 -4.09 0.81 -0.15
N GLY A 5 -3.47 0.74 -1.33
CA GLY A 5 -3.14 -0.49 -2.02
C GLY A 5 -1.83 -1.08 -1.52
N TYR A 6 -1.11 -1.76 -2.42
CA TYR A 6 0.16 -2.38 -2.07
C TYR A 6 1.22 -1.34 -1.70
N ILE A 7 1.77 -1.43 -0.48
CA ILE A 7 2.88 -0.60 0.02
C ILE A 7 4.06 -1.52 0.33
N ASP A 8 5.27 -1.11 -0.05
CA ASP A 8 6.51 -1.78 0.34
C ASP A 8 6.81 -1.51 1.82
N THR A 9 6.35 -2.43 2.66
CA THR A 9 6.58 -2.44 4.11
C THR A 9 6.91 -3.86 4.55
N GLU A 10 7.36 -4.00 5.78
CA GLU A 10 7.68 -5.27 6.43
C GLU A 10 6.46 -6.22 6.52
N ILE A 11 5.24 -5.72 6.30
CA ILE A 11 4.04 -6.57 6.30
C ILE A 11 4.16 -7.72 5.30
N MET A 12 4.78 -7.48 4.13
CA MET A 12 4.94 -8.51 3.11
C MET A 12 5.98 -9.56 3.51
N ASP A 13 7.03 -9.14 4.22
CA ASP A 13 8.05 -10.05 4.74
C ASP A 13 7.43 -10.96 5.81
N ILE A 14 6.61 -10.39 6.71
CA ILE A 14 5.87 -11.16 7.72
C ILE A 14 4.89 -12.15 7.05
N VAL A 15 4.13 -11.72 6.04
CA VAL A 15 3.22 -12.60 5.29
C VAL A 15 3.99 -13.74 4.62
N ARG A 16 5.17 -13.43 4.06
CA ARG A 16 6.05 -14.42 3.45
C ARG A 16 6.57 -15.43 4.47
N GLU A 17 7.08 -14.97 5.60
CA GLU A 17 7.68 -15.82 6.64
C GLU A 17 6.63 -16.71 7.33
N THR A 18 5.44 -16.17 7.57
CA THR A 18 4.33 -16.89 8.22
C THR A 18 3.67 -17.92 7.31
N ASN A 19 3.85 -17.82 5.99
CA ASN A 19 3.21 -18.71 5.02
C ASN A 19 4.20 -19.45 4.13
N GLN A 20 4.74 -20.57 4.64
CA GLN A 20 5.73 -21.39 3.93
C GLN A 20 5.15 -22.25 2.79
N ASN A 21 3.89 -22.06 2.39
CA ASN A 21 3.31 -22.79 1.27
C ASN A 21 4.00 -22.35 -0.05
N PRO A 22 4.65 -23.27 -0.80
CA PRO A 22 5.38 -22.93 -2.02
C PRO A 22 4.53 -22.24 -3.10
N ALA A 23 3.24 -22.54 -3.18
CA ALA A 23 2.33 -21.89 -4.12
C ALA A 23 2.11 -20.42 -3.76
N ILE A 24 2.00 -20.13 -2.46
CA ILE A 24 1.82 -18.77 -1.94
C ILE A 24 3.11 -17.97 -2.10
N GLN A 25 4.27 -18.56 -1.82
CA GLN A 25 5.56 -17.94 -2.08
C GLN A 25 5.72 -17.51 -3.54
N LYS A 26 5.43 -18.43 -4.47
CA LYS A 26 5.49 -18.14 -5.91
C LYS A 26 4.52 -17.04 -6.32
N TYR A 27 3.33 -17.00 -5.73
CA TYR A 27 2.35 -15.94 -5.95
C TYR A 27 2.89 -14.58 -5.48
N LEU A 28 3.43 -14.50 -4.26
CA LEU A 28 3.99 -13.27 -3.70
C LEU A 28 5.16 -12.74 -4.53
N ASP A 29 6.06 -13.61 -4.98
CA ASP A 29 7.18 -13.23 -5.84
C ASP A 29 6.69 -12.67 -7.20
N SER A 30 5.68 -13.33 -7.79
CA SER A 30 5.07 -12.87 -9.05
C SER A 30 4.35 -11.53 -8.88
N PHE A 31 3.61 -11.38 -7.77
CA PHE A 31 2.87 -10.16 -7.43
C PHE A 31 3.82 -8.97 -7.26
N LYS A 32 4.94 -9.15 -6.53
CA LYS A 32 5.95 -8.11 -6.33
C LYS A 32 6.62 -7.68 -7.66
N MET A 33 6.72 -8.58 -8.63
CA MET A 33 7.35 -8.28 -9.92
C MET A 33 6.43 -7.48 -10.86
N ILE A 34 5.12 -7.69 -10.80
CA ILE A 34 4.15 -7.08 -11.72
C ILE A 34 3.47 -5.83 -11.15
N ASN A 35 3.42 -5.70 -9.82
CA ASN A 35 2.81 -4.56 -9.15
C ASN A 35 3.90 -3.66 -8.55
N PRO A 36 4.15 -2.47 -9.13
CA PRO A 36 5.02 -1.50 -8.48
C PRO A 36 4.39 -1.12 -7.12
N PRO A 37 5.14 -1.11 -6.01
CA PRO A 37 4.59 -0.72 -4.72
C PRO A 37 4.49 0.80 -4.56
N LEU A 38 3.59 1.24 -3.69
CA LEU A 38 3.73 2.54 -3.01
C LEU A 38 4.86 2.45 -1.98
N LEU A 39 5.48 3.57 -1.68
CA LEU A 39 6.45 3.69 -0.59
C LEU A 39 5.78 4.24 0.68
N PRO A 40 6.34 3.99 1.88
CA PRO A 40 5.85 4.58 3.12
C PRO A 40 5.74 6.11 3.07
N GLU A 41 6.65 6.77 2.34
CA GLU A 41 6.67 8.21 2.14
C GLU A 41 5.41 8.71 1.41
N ASP A 42 4.88 7.94 0.45
CA ASP A 42 3.65 8.28 -0.26
C ASP A 42 2.45 8.36 0.71
N MET A 43 2.46 7.53 1.77
CA MET A 43 1.44 7.58 2.83
C MET A 43 1.65 8.78 3.75
N ALA A 44 2.89 9.09 4.11
CA ALA A 44 3.21 10.25 4.93
C ALA A 44 2.77 11.55 4.23
N ASP A 45 3.06 11.69 2.95
CA ASP A 45 2.65 12.85 2.14
C ASP A 45 1.14 12.94 2.00
N SER A 46 0.46 11.80 1.87
CA SER A 46 -1.02 11.75 1.82
C SER A 46 -1.66 12.19 3.14
N ILE A 47 -1.06 11.80 4.28
CA ILE A 47 -1.48 12.28 5.60
C ILE A 47 -1.26 13.79 5.72
N LEU A 48 -0.09 14.29 5.30
CA LEU A 48 0.19 15.73 5.30
C LEU A 48 -0.80 16.51 4.45
N TYR A 49 -1.15 15.99 3.26
CA TYR A 49 -2.18 16.56 2.41
C TYR A 49 -3.54 16.65 3.12
N MET A 50 -3.95 15.59 3.82
CA MET A 50 -5.21 15.60 4.59
C MET A 50 -5.19 16.65 5.70
N LEU A 51 -4.09 16.74 6.44
CA LEU A 51 -3.92 17.67 7.55
C LEU A 51 -3.79 19.13 7.09
N ALA A 52 -3.34 19.35 5.86
CA ALA A 52 -3.24 20.68 5.26
C ALA A 52 -4.59 21.23 4.76
N ALA A 53 -5.67 20.43 4.79
CA ALA A 53 -7.00 20.90 4.43
C ALA A 53 -7.46 22.06 5.34
N PRO A 54 -8.21 23.05 4.83
CA PRO A 54 -8.73 24.14 5.65
C PRO A 54 -9.58 23.62 6.83
N PRO A 55 -9.67 24.36 7.96
CA PRO A 55 -10.38 23.90 9.16
C PRO A 55 -11.87 23.54 8.94
N ASN A 56 -12.50 24.10 7.91
CA ASN A 56 -13.89 23.83 7.54
C ASN A 56 -14.05 22.70 6.51
N VAL A 57 -12.98 21.97 6.19
CA VAL A 57 -12.94 20.86 5.23
C VAL A 57 -12.54 19.59 5.97
N ASN A 58 -13.34 18.54 5.79
CA ASN A 58 -13.01 17.21 6.30
C ASN A 58 -12.71 16.27 5.13
N VAL A 59 -11.47 15.81 5.02
CA VAL A 59 -11.10 14.76 4.08
C VAL A 59 -11.48 13.41 4.71
N TYR A 60 -12.68 12.95 4.39
CA TYR A 60 -13.26 11.77 5.05
C TYR A 60 -12.57 10.47 4.66
N ASP A 61 -12.23 10.28 3.39
CA ASP A 61 -11.56 9.08 2.89
C ASP A 61 -10.65 9.39 1.70
N ILE A 62 -9.52 8.69 1.62
CA ILE A 62 -8.62 8.71 0.47
C ILE A 62 -8.27 7.26 0.12
N ILE A 63 -8.49 6.90 -1.14
CA ILE A 63 -8.05 5.62 -1.71
C ILE A 63 -6.82 5.89 -2.57
N ILE A 64 -5.72 5.21 -2.29
CA ILE A 64 -4.45 5.38 -3.00
C ILE A 64 -4.00 4.02 -3.50
N ARG A 65 -3.66 3.93 -4.78
CA ARG A 65 -3.28 2.69 -5.46
C ARG A 65 -2.03 2.95 -6.31
N PRO A 66 -1.07 2.02 -6.38
CA PRO A 66 0.04 2.15 -7.31
C PRO A 66 -0.47 2.29 -8.75
N VAL A 67 0.21 3.12 -9.53
CA VAL A 67 -0.11 3.27 -10.95
C VAL A 67 0.23 1.98 -11.67
N GLY A 68 -0.76 1.42 -12.38
CA GLY A 68 -0.60 0.14 -13.08
C GLY A 68 -0.80 -1.10 -12.21
N GLU A 69 -1.31 -0.95 -10.98
CA GLU A 69 -1.77 -2.09 -10.17
C GLU A 69 -2.83 -2.89 -10.94
N VAL A 70 -2.64 -4.20 -11.06
CA VAL A 70 -3.60 -5.14 -11.67
C VAL A 70 -4.03 -6.14 -10.60
N LEU A 71 -5.29 -6.03 -10.17
CA LEU A 71 -5.94 -6.94 -9.20
C LEU A 71 -6.60 -8.14 -9.88
#